data_AF-A0A922MQQ3-F1
#
_entry.id   AF-A0A922MQQ3-F1
#
_cell.length_a   1.000
_cell.length_b   1.000
_cell.length_c   1.000
_cell.angle_alpha   90.00
_cell.angle_beta   90.00
_cell.angle_gamma   90.00
#
_symmetry.space_group_name_H-M   'P 1'
#
loop_
_entity.id
_entity.type
_entity.pdbx_description
1 polymer ?
#
loop_
_entity_poly.entity_id
_entity_poly.type
_entity_poly.pdbx_seq_one_letter_code
_entity_poly.pdbx_strand_id
1 'polypeptide(L)'
;MLNSYGRFSHLWAEDRVQQVQDFVDSNPMNIIVKDMLHKYEGQTEEVLGLPQRHIIGSIQINMVVTIFSMDMELDLIEESYGTFSQFNIDVPKEDADMVYGLRYAFQNMLLTSQQVQQKIVDMQGPLQSELTEGVTTFLEDVLKFDADFDQFGPLTPGLTAREASDRVIMFQSRFDELWRRFEMYSSGEKLFGMEVKDYPILHQKKKEFNLLNKLYSLYLAVMNSIDGYFETPWGEIQIEQIVTQLSEFDVRCRKLPRGMKDWPAFIELKNKIDDFNQTCPLLELMADKSMKDRHWRRLEKLMNCVLDVESEAFTLANVMEAPLLKYKEDVEDICISAVKEKDIEAKLKQVTADWALVDLTFANFKNRGELLIKPAETLEIITLLEDSLMILNSLASNSEILEKWLQVQNLWMYLEAVFVGGDIAKQLPAEAKRFAVWDRQNLRENNVPRSRHSELCGDVHL
;
A
#
# COMPACT_ATOMS: atom_id res chain seq x y z
N MET A 1 -15.94 -48.52 -36.29
CA MET A 1 -15.75 -47.39 -37.23
C MET A 1 -15.70 -47.87 -38.68
N LEU A 2 -14.80 -48.77 -39.09
CA LEU A 2 -14.83 -49.37 -40.44
C LEU A 2 -16.15 -50.12 -40.76
N ASN A 3 -16.74 -50.81 -39.77
CA ASN A 3 -18.02 -51.52 -39.96
C ASN A 3 -19.24 -50.60 -40.20
N SER A 4 -19.19 -49.30 -39.87
CA SER A 4 -20.29 -48.38 -40.16
C SER A 4 -20.25 -47.88 -41.61
N TYR A 5 -19.05 -47.71 -42.20
CA TYR A 5 -18.87 -47.37 -43.61
C TYR A 5 -19.11 -48.56 -44.55
N GLY A 6 -18.93 -49.79 -44.06
CA GLY A 6 -19.20 -51.02 -44.82
C GLY A 6 -20.65 -51.17 -45.29
N ARG A 7 -21.62 -50.42 -44.71
CA ARG A 7 -23.01 -50.39 -45.18
C ARG A 7 -23.18 -49.70 -46.54
N PHE A 8 -22.25 -48.82 -46.91
CA PHE A 8 -22.23 -48.12 -48.19
C PHE A 8 -21.40 -48.85 -49.26
N SER A 9 -20.83 -50.02 -48.96
CA SER A 9 -19.97 -50.77 -49.90
C SER A 9 -20.68 -51.13 -51.20
N HIS A 10 -22.00 -51.37 -51.15
CA HIS A 10 -22.83 -51.63 -52.31
C HIS A 10 -22.88 -50.46 -53.32
N LEU A 11 -22.65 -49.22 -52.87
CA LEU A 11 -22.52 -48.06 -53.75
C LEU A 11 -21.23 -48.10 -54.57
N TRP A 12 -20.27 -48.98 -54.26
CA TRP A 12 -18.97 -49.08 -54.93
C TRP A 12 -18.76 -50.42 -55.64
N ALA A 13 -19.82 -51.24 -55.75
CA ALA A 13 -19.74 -52.53 -56.42
C ALA A 13 -19.36 -52.35 -57.91
N GLU A 14 -18.48 -53.23 -58.41
CA GLU A 14 -17.94 -53.17 -59.77
C GLU A 14 -19.02 -53.45 -60.85
N ASP A 15 -20.13 -54.08 -60.47
CA ASP A 15 -21.23 -54.51 -61.34
C ASP A 15 -22.36 -53.48 -61.47
N ARG A 16 -22.17 -52.23 -61.00
CA ARG A 16 -23.20 -51.17 -61.03
C ARG A 16 -23.83 -50.93 -62.40
N VAL A 17 -23.02 -50.95 -63.46
CA VAL A 17 -23.50 -50.72 -64.83
C VAL A 17 -24.42 -51.86 -65.26
N GLN A 18 -24.09 -53.11 -64.88
CA GLN A 18 -24.91 -54.28 -65.17
C GLN A 18 -26.22 -54.27 -64.39
N GLN A 19 -26.19 -53.92 -63.10
CA GLN A 19 -27.41 -53.84 -62.28
C GLN A 19 -28.40 -52.77 -62.77
N VAL A 20 -27.89 -51.62 -63.22
CA VAL A 20 -28.72 -50.57 -63.82
C VAL A 20 -29.28 -51.03 -65.17
N GLN A 21 -28.47 -51.70 -65.98
CA GLN A 21 -28.91 -52.23 -67.28
C GLN A 21 -29.98 -53.31 -67.10
N ASP A 22 -29.80 -54.27 -66.19
CA ASP A 22 -30.78 -55.31 -65.88
C ASP A 22 -32.09 -54.71 -65.36
N PHE A 23 -32.01 -53.62 -64.58
CA PHE A 23 -33.19 -52.88 -64.12
C PHE A 23 -33.90 -52.16 -65.26
N VAL A 24 -33.18 -51.51 -66.17
CA VAL A 24 -33.78 -50.85 -67.36
C VAL A 24 -34.42 -51.88 -68.29
N ASP A 25 -33.75 -53.01 -68.49
CA ASP A 25 -34.22 -54.11 -69.34
C ASP A 25 -35.48 -54.79 -68.77
N SER A 26 -35.71 -54.70 -67.46
CA SER A 26 -36.96 -55.16 -66.82
C SER A 26 -38.20 -54.29 -67.14
N ASN A 27 -38.01 -53.17 -67.84
CA ASN A 27 -39.04 -52.19 -68.20
C ASN A 27 -39.95 -51.77 -67.01
N PRO A 28 -39.36 -51.24 -65.93
CA PRO A 28 -40.07 -50.97 -64.69
C PRO A 28 -41.07 -49.84 -64.86
N MET A 29 -42.19 -49.92 -64.14
CA MET A 29 -43.18 -48.84 -64.10
C MET A 29 -42.56 -47.55 -63.54
N ASN A 30 -42.96 -46.39 -64.06
CA ASN A 30 -42.44 -45.08 -63.63
C ASN A 30 -42.51 -44.84 -62.11
N ILE A 31 -43.48 -45.46 -61.42
CA ILE A 31 -43.59 -45.39 -59.95
C ILE A 31 -42.38 -46.07 -59.29
N ILE A 32 -41.93 -47.22 -59.80
CA ILE A 32 -40.78 -47.97 -59.29
C ILE A 32 -39.48 -47.22 -59.56
N VAL A 33 -39.37 -46.58 -60.73
CA VAL A 33 -38.22 -45.71 -61.06
C VAL A 33 -38.15 -44.53 -60.10
N LYS A 34 -39.30 -43.89 -59.82
CA LYS A 34 -39.39 -42.76 -58.89
C LYS A 34 -39.04 -43.15 -57.45
N ASP A 35 -39.51 -44.30 -56.98
CA ASP A 35 -39.18 -44.81 -55.65
C ASP A 35 -37.69 -45.12 -55.50
N MET A 36 -37.05 -45.64 -56.56
CA MET A 36 -35.61 -45.87 -56.58
C MET A 36 -34.82 -44.56 -56.55
N LEU A 37 -35.25 -43.53 -57.29
CA LEU A 37 -34.61 -42.20 -57.24
C LEU A 37 -34.71 -41.58 -55.84
N HIS A 38 -35.88 -41.63 -55.20
CA HIS A 38 -36.04 -41.15 -53.82
C HIS A 38 -35.19 -41.94 -52.82
N LYS A 39 -35.02 -43.25 -53.03
CA LYS A 39 -34.12 -44.06 -52.22
C LYS A 39 -32.66 -43.60 -52.36
N TYR A 40 -32.20 -43.30 -53.58
CA TYR A 40 -30.86 -42.78 -53.83
C TYR A 40 -30.66 -41.35 -53.31
N GLU A 41 -31.67 -40.48 -53.40
CA GLU A 41 -31.64 -39.15 -52.77
C GLU A 41 -31.50 -39.26 -51.26
N GLY A 42 -32.29 -40.12 -50.61
CA GLY A 42 -32.20 -40.35 -49.15
C GLY A 42 -30.84 -40.92 -48.71
N GLN A 43 -30.26 -41.83 -49.49
CA GLN A 43 -28.90 -42.33 -49.24
C GLN A 43 -27.83 -41.24 -49.45
N THR A 44 -28.04 -40.33 -50.40
CA THR A 44 -27.14 -39.20 -50.65
C THR A 44 -27.16 -38.21 -49.48
N GLU A 45 -28.34 -37.89 -48.96
CA GLU A 45 -28.47 -37.06 -47.75
C GLU A 45 -27.84 -37.71 -46.52
N GLU A 46 -27.97 -39.04 -46.37
CA GLU A 46 -27.34 -39.77 -45.27
C GLU A 46 -25.82 -39.77 -45.36
N VAL A 47 -25.25 -39.88 -46.57
CA VAL A 47 -23.80 -39.75 -46.81
C VAL A 47 -23.30 -38.32 -46.58
N LEU A 48 -24.06 -37.31 -47.01
CA LEU A 48 -23.76 -35.89 -46.77
C LEU A 48 -23.88 -35.51 -45.30
N GLY A 49 -24.73 -36.22 -44.54
CA GLY A 49 -24.93 -36.05 -43.10
C GLY A 49 -23.89 -36.76 -42.22
N LEU A 50 -23.00 -37.57 -42.80
CA LEU A 50 -21.89 -38.17 -42.04
C LEU A 50 -20.94 -37.05 -41.55
N PRO A 51 -20.43 -37.15 -40.31
CA PRO A 51 -19.54 -36.13 -39.78
C PRO A 51 -18.29 -36.00 -40.67
N GLN A 52 -17.96 -34.78 -41.08
CA GLN A 52 -16.77 -34.44 -41.90
C GLN A 52 -15.43 -34.87 -41.27
N ARG A 53 -15.42 -35.35 -40.01
CA ARG A 53 -14.21 -35.67 -39.24
C ARG A 53 -14.44 -36.91 -38.37
N HIS A 54 -13.48 -37.83 -38.40
CA HIS A 54 -13.26 -38.83 -37.36
C HIS A 54 -11.81 -38.70 -36.87
N ILE A 55 -11.64 -38.48 -35.57
CA ILE A 55 -10.34 -38.22 -34.94
C ILE A 55 -9.77 -39.57 -34.47
N ILE A 56 -8.61 -39.97 -35.00
CA ILE A 56 -7.75 -41.02 -34.43
C ILE A 56 -6.35 -40.44 -34.26
N GLY A 57 -5.97 -40.10 -33.02
CA GLY A 57 -4.64 -39.56 -32.70
C GLY A 57 -4.43 -38.08 -33.03
N SER A 58 -3.17 -37.63 -33.01
CA SER A 58 -2.84 -36.21 -32.75
C SER A 58 -2.07 -35.45 -33.86
N ILE A 59 -1.64 -36.06 -34.96
CA ILE A 59 -1.19 -35.29 -36.14
C ILE A 59 -1.68 -35.99 -37.41
N GLN A 60 -2.80 -35.51 -37.95
CA GLN A 60 -3.06 -35.59 -39.37
C GLN A 60 -3.26 -34.17 -39.86
N ILE A 61 -2.24 -33.60 -40.50
CA ILE A 61 -2.42 -32.36 -41.25
C ILE A 61 -3.30 -32.76 -42.45
N ASN A 62 -4.62 -32.61 -42.31
CA ASN A 62 -5.53 -32.88 -43.42
C ASN A 62 -5.48 -31.72 -44.40
N MET A 63 -4.34 -31.58 -45.06
CA MET A 63 -4.17 -30.71 -46.21
C MET A 63 -4.80 -31.33 -47.44
N VAL A 64 -5.38 -32.54 -47.41
CA VAL A 64 -5.88 -33.20 -48.63
C VAL A 64 -6.96 -32.37 -49.30
N VAL A 65 -7.88 -31.80 -48.52
CA VAL A 65 -8.94 -30.92 -49.06
C VAL A 65 -8.35 -29.61 -49.58
N THR A 66 -7.38 -29.03 -48.88
CA THR A 66 -6.75 -27.76 -49.26
C THR A 66 -5.80 -27.93 -50.47
N ILE A 67 -5.02 -29.00 -50.51
CA ILE A 67 -4.17 -29.43 -51.62
C ILE A 67 -5.04 -29.70 -52.83
N PHE A 68 -6.15 -30.42 -52.68
CA PHE A 68 -7.07 -30.68 -53.77
C PHE A 68 -7.72 -29.40 -54.30
N SER A 69 -8.12 -28.48 -53.41
CA SER A 69 -8.63 -27.16 -53.81
C SER A 69 -7.56 -26.33 -54.55
N MET A 70 -6.33 -26.32 -54.06
CA MET A 70 -5.20 -25.62 -54.69
C MET A 70 -4.84 -26.24 -56.04
N ASP A 71 -4.90 -27.57 -56.16
CA ASP A 71 -4.64 -28.32 -57.40
C ASP A 71 -5.70 -27.98 -58.46
N MET A 72 -6.99 -27.97 -58.09
CA MET A 72 -8.09 -27.55 -58.97
C MET A 72 -7.95 -26.09 -59.43
N GLU A 73 -7.57 -25.18 -58.54
CA GLU A 73 -7.35 -23.78 -58.90
C GLU A 73 -6.16 -23.62 -59.85
N LEU A 74 -5.09 -24.38 -59.64
CA LEU A 74 -3.93 -24.41 -60.55
C LEU A 74 -4.32 -24.95 -61.93
N ASP A 75 -5.08 -26.04 -62.00
CA ASP A 75 -5.55 -26.61 -63.27
C ASP A 75 -6.39 -25.58 -64.06
N LEU A 76 -7.27 -24.83 -63.39
CA LEU A 76 -8.06 -23.76 -64.02
C LEU A 76 -7.19 -22.62 -64.57
N ILE A 77 -6.11 -22.25 -63.87
CA ILE A 77 -5.16 -21.24 -64.31
C ILE A 77 -4.37 -21.74 -65.53
N GLU A 78 -3.90 -23.00 -65.49
CA GLU A 78 -3.18 -23.63 -66.60
C GLU A 78 -4.06 -23.75 -67.86
N GLU A 79 -5.32 -24.17 -67.71
CA GLU A 79 -6.29 -24.24 -68.81
C GLU A 79 -6.57 -22.85 -69.39
N SER A 80 -6.75 -21.83 -68.53
CA SER A 80 -6.99 -20.45 -68.96
C SER A 80 -5.83 -19.91 -69.80
N TYR A 81 -4.59 -20.07 -69.32
CA TYR A 81 -3.40 -19.64 -70.08
C TYR A 81 -3.16 -20.51 -71.32
N GLY A 82 -3.53 -21.79 -71.29
CA GLY A 82 -3.57 -22.67 -72.46
C GLY A 82 -4.54 -22.16 -73.54
N THR A 83 -5.73 -21.71 -73.17
CA THR A 83 -6.67 -21.09 -74.12
C THR A 83 -6.16 -19.74 -74.65
N PHE A 84 -5.53 -18.90 -73.81
CA PHE A 84 -4.90 -17.66 -74.27
C PHE A 84 -3.83 -17.91 -75.33
N SER A 85 -3.03 -18.95 -75.16
CA SER A 85 -2.05 -19.38 -76.17
C SER A 85 -2.71 -19.90 -77.45
N GLN A 86 -3.84 -20.62 -77.37
CA GLN A 86 -4.54 -21.15 -78.55
C GLN A 86 -5.18 -20.04 -79.41
N PHE A 87 -5.66 -18.97 -78.77
CA PHE A 87 -6.29 -17.83 -79.46
C PHE A 87 -5.33 -16.68 -79.76
N ASN A 88 -4.01 -16.86 -79.56
CA ASN A 88 -2.97 -15.83 -79.76
C ASN A 88 -3.26 -14.50 -79.02
N ILE A 89 -3.77 -14.61 -77.78
CA ILE A 89 -3.96 -13.45 -76.91
C ILE A 89 -2.60 -13.04 -76.36
N ASP A 90 -2.26 -11.75 -76.46
CA ASP A 90 -0.97 -11.22 -76.00
C ASP A 90 -0.96 -11.16 -74.46
N VAL A 91 -0.07 -11.95 -73.85
CA VAL A 91 0.09 -12.08 -72.40
C VAL A 91 1.54 -11.72 -72.04
N PRO A 92 1.79 -10.94 -70.97
CA PRO A 92 3.14 -10.65 -70.53
C PRO A 92 3.95 -11.93 -70.30
N LYS A 93 5.19 -11.96 -70.79
CA LYS A 93 6.08 -13.12 -70.63
C LYS A 93 6.32 -13.49 -69.16
N GLU A 94 6.39 -12.48 -68.29
CA GLU A 94 6.56 -12.66 -66.85
C GLU A 94 5.40 -13.46 -66.22
N ASP A 95 4.16 -13.17 -66.62
CA ASP A 95 2.97 -13.86 -66.12
C ASP A 95 2.90 -15.31 -66.65
N ALA A 96 3.24 -15.51 -67.93
CA ALA A 96 3.31 -16.84 -68.52
C ALA A 96 4.38 -17.71 -67.82
N ASP A 97 5.58 -17.18 -67.63
CA ASP A 97 6.68 -17.88 -66.95
C ASP A 97 6.33 -18.20 -65.49
N MET A 98 5.62 -17.29 -64.81
CA MET A 98 5.12 -17.51 -63.44
C MET A 98 4.12 -18.68 -63.39
N VAL A 99 3.14 -18.72 -64.30
CA VAL A 99 2.14 -19.80 -64.36
C VAL A 99 2.80 -21.15 -64.65
N TYR A 100 3.74 -21.21 -65.60
CA TYR A 100 4.50 -22.44 -65.85
C TYR A 100 5.37 -22.88 -64.66
N GLY A 101 5.83 -21.93 -63.83
CA GLY A 101 6.58 -22.20 -62.60
C GLY A 101 5.72 -22.64 -61.40
N LEU A 102 4.44 -22.28 -61.37
CA LEU A 102 3.53 -22.61 -60.25
C LEU A 102 3.36 -24.11 -60.06
N ARG A 103 3.22 -24.88 -61.15
CA ARG A 103 3.09 -26.34 -61.09
C ARG A 103 4.29 -27.00 -60.43
N TYR A 104 5.48 -26.54 -60.80
CA TYR A 104 6.74 -27.00 -60.23
C TYR A 104 6.87 -26.61 -58.74
N ALA A 105 6.51 -25.37 -58.39
CA ALA A 105 6.51 -24.91 -57.00
C ALA A 105 5.53 -25.71 -56.11
N PHE A 106 4.33 -26.00 -56.62
CA PHE A 106 3.33 -26.82 -55.93
C PHE A 106 3.80 -28.26 -55.73
N GLN A 107 4.36 -28.89 -56.76
CA GLN A 107 4.95 -30.23 -56.63
C GLN A 107 6.11 -30.28 -55.63
N ASN A 108 6.99 -29.27 -55.63
CA ASN A 108 8.07 -29.16 -54.65
C ASN A 108 7.54 -28.97 -53.22
N MET A 109 6.46 -28.18 -53.04
CA MET A 109 5.80 -28.03 -51.75
C MET A 109 5.25 -29.38 -51.26
N LEU A 110 4.60 -30.17 -52.13
CA LEU A 110 4.09 -31.50 -51.80
C LEU A 110 5.21 -32.46 -51.42
N LEU A 111 6.30 -32.50 -52.19
CA LEU A 111 7.48 -33.31 -51.88
C LEU A 111 8.11 -32.92 -50.55
N THR A 112 8.25 -31.62 -50.30
CA THR A 112 8.80 -31.10 -49.03
C THR A 112 7.89 -31.49 -47.86
N SER A 113 6.58 -31.37 -48.02
CA SER A 113 5.59 -31.78 -47.02
C SER A 113 5.69 -33.27 -46.70
N GLN A 114 5.80 -34.13 -47.72
CA GLN A 114 6.01 -35.58 -47.53
C GLN A 114 7.32 -35.89 -46.83
N GLN A 115 8.43 -35.23 -47.19
CA GLN A 115 9.73 -35.40 -46.54
C GLN A 115 9.69 -34.97 -45.08
N VAL A 116 9.04 -33.85 -44.77
CA VAL A 116 8.87 -33.37 -43.39
C VAL A 116 7.99 -34.33 -42.60
N GLN A 117 6.90 -34.84 -43.19
CA GLN A 117 6.03 -35.84 -42.57
C GLN A 117 6.80 -37.11 -42.22
N GLN A 118 7.63 -37.63 -43.14
CA GLN A 118 8.45 -38.80 -42.88
C GLN A 118 9.45 -38.55 -41.76
N LYS A 119 10.14 -37.40 -41.76
CA LYS A 119 11.05 -37.01 -40.68
C LYS A 119 10.34 -36.93 -39.32
N ILE A 120 9.10 -36.42 -39.27
CA ILE A 120 8.33 -36.37 -38.02
C ILE A 120 8.02 -37.77 -37.50
N VAL A 121 7.62 -38.70 -38.39
CA VAL A 121 7.37 -40.10 -38.02
C VAL A 121 8.63 -40.77 -37.51
N ASP A 122 9.76 -40.55 -38.17
CA ASP A 122 11.06 -41.12 -37.78
C ASP A 122 11.52 -40.58 -36.41
N MET A 123 11.25 -39.29 -36.12
CA MET A 123 11.60 -38.65 -34.84
C MET A 123 10.62 -38.95 -33.70
N GLN A 124 9.40 -39.41 -34.00
CA GLN A 124 8.37 -39.64 -32.99
C GLN A 124 8.79 -40.65 -31.92
N GLY A 125 9.37 -41.79 -32.31
CA GLY A 125 9.82 -42.83 -31.39
C GLY A 125 10.92 -42.35 -30.42
N PRO A 126 12.04 -41.80 -30.93
CA PRO A 126 13.09 -41.23 -30.09
C PRO A 126 12.59 -40.16 -29.12
N LEU A 127 11.78 -39.21 -29.60
CA LEU A 127 11.23 -38.14 -28.77
C LEU A 127 10.28 -38.66 -27.68
N GLN A 128 9.49 -39.70 -27.98
CA GLN A 128 8.63 -40.34 -26.99
C GLN A 128 9.43 -41.07 -25.90
N SER A 129 10.53 -41.73 -26.27
CA SER A 129 11.44 -42.37 -25.33
C SER A 129 12.12 -41.34 -24.42
N GLU A 130 12.65 -40.27 -25.02
CA GLU A 130 13.29 -39.16 -24.31
C GLU A 130 12.30 -38.47 -23.35
N LEU A 131 11.06 -38.24 -23.79
CA LEU A 131 10.00 -37.70 -22.94
C LEU A 131 9.71 -38.61 -21.74
N THR A 132 9.62 -39.92 -21.97
CA THR A 132 9.31 -40.89 -20.90
C THR A 132 10.43 -40.95 -19.86
N GLU A 133 11.69 -40.96 -20.30
CA GLU A 133 12.87 -40.93 -19.42
C GLU A 133 13.01 -39.58 -18.68
N GLY A 134 12.69 -38.48 -19.36
CA GLY A 134 12.63 -37.15 -18.76
C GLY A 134 11.59 -37.05 -17.66
N VAL A 135 10.40 -37.64 -17.88
CA VAL A 135 9.31 -37.68 -16.87
C VAL A 135 9.68 -38.55 -15.66
N THR A 136 10.39 -39.67 -15.85
CA THR A 136 10.86 -40.49 -14.71
C THR A 136 11.92 -39.75 -13.89
N THR A 137 12.86 -39.08 -14.55
CA THR A 137 13.89 -38.28 -13.86
C THR A 137 13.27 -37.08 -13.14
N PHE A 138 12.27 -36.45 -13.76
CA PHE A 138 11.53 -35.33 -13.17
C PHE A 138 10.83 -35.72 -11.87
N LEU A 139 10.26 -36.92 -11.79
CA LEU A 139 9.66 -37.46 -10.57
C LEU A 139 10.66 -37.54 -9.41
N GLU A 140 11.88 -38.01 -9.68
CA GLU A 140 12.95 -38.06 -8.68
C GLU A 140 13.37 -36.65 -8.25
N ASP A 141 13.49 -35.72 -9.19
CA ASP A 141 13.82 -34.32 -8.91
C ASP A 141 12.77 -33.64 -8.02
N VAL A 142 11.47 -33.91 -8.26
CA VAL A 142 10.37 -33.38 -7.45
C VAL A 142 10.42 -33.92 -6.02
N LEU A 143 10.63 -35.22 -5.85
CA LEU A 143 10.72 -35.85 -4.52
C LEU A 143 11.96 -35.36 -3.75
N LYS A 144 13.09 -35.20 -4.45
CA LYS A 144 14.31 -34.66 -3.86
C LYS A 144 14.12 -33.20 -3.44
N PHE A 145 13.45 -32.39 -4.26
CA PHE A 145 13.12 -31.01 -3.93
C PHE A 145 12.21 -30.92 -2.70
N ASP A 146 11.21 -31.79 -2.58
CA ASP A 146 10.29 -31.83 -1.44
C ASP A 146 11.04 -32.16 -0.14
N ALA A 147 11.91 -33.17 -0.16
CA ALA A 147 12.78 -33.52 0.96
C ALA A 147 13.75 -32.39 1.34
N ASP A 148 14.40 -31.75 0.35
CA ASP A 148 15.28 -30.61 0.58
C ASP A 148 14.52 -29.43 1.19
N PHE A 149 13.29 -29.17 0.74
CA PHE A 149 12.46 -28.09 1.23
C PHE A 149 12.01 -28.32 2.67
N ASP A 150 11.64 -29.55 3.04
CA ASP A 150 11.25 -29.86 4.42
C ASP A 150 12.45 -29.78 5.38
N GLN A 151 13.65 -30.10 4.92
CA GLN A 151 14.86 -30.10 5.75
C GLN A 151 15.56 -28.74 5.84
N PHE A 152 15.61 -27.98 4.74
CA PHE A 152 16.38 -26.72 4.64
C PHE A 152 15.50 -25.51 4.33
N GLY A 153 14.18 -25.68 4.33
CA GLY A 153 13.23 -24.66 3.97
C GLY A 153 13.20 -23.45 4.91
N PRO A 154 12.41 -22.44 4.53
CA PRO A 154 12.28 -21.17 5.24
C PRO A 154 11.53 -21.27 6.57
N LEU A 155 10.92 -22.43 6.87
CA LEU A 155 10.20 -22.71 8.12
C LEU A 155 11.10 -23.38 9.19
N THR A 156 12.39 -23.56 8.91
CA THR A 156 13.33 -24.13 9.88
C THR A 156 13.43 -23.22 11.13
N PRO A 157 13.24 -23.74 12.35
CA PRO A 157 13.27 -22.93 13.57
C PRO A 157 14.67 -22.37 13.82
N GLY A 158 14.74 -21.09 14.20
CA GLY A 158 15.99 -20.41 14.56
C GLY A 158 16.62 -19.55 13.46
N LEU A 159 15.99 -19.44 12.29
CA LEU A 159 16.42 -18.53 11.22
C LEU A 159 16.01 -17.08 11.52
N THR A 160 16.87 -16.14 11.13
CA THR A 160 16.45 -14.74 11.04
C THR A 160 15.47 -14.57 9.88
N ALA A 161 14.60 -13.57 9.96
CA ALA A 161 13.62 -13.35 8.90
C ALA A 161 14.23 -12.94 7.55
N ARG A 162 15.42 -12.30 7.55
CA ARG A 162 16.18 -12.03 6.32
C ARG A 162 16.69 -13.33 5.70
N GLU A 163 17.33 -14.20 6.48
CA GLU A 163 17.80 -15.50 5.99
C GLU A 163 16.64 -16.39 5.53
N ALA A 164 15.51 -16.36 6.23
CA ALA A 164 14.33 -17.10 5.84
C ALA A 164 13.75 -16.58 4.52
N SER A 165 13.73 -15.26 4.30
CA SER A 165 13.35 -14.66 3.02
C SER A 165 14.31 -15.05 1.89
N ASP A 166 15.62 -15.04 2.13
CA ASP A 166 16.62 -15.45 1.14
C ASP A 166 16.44 -16.92 0.75
N ARG A 167 16.12 -17.78 1.73
CA ARG A 167 15.76 -19.18 1.47
C ARG A 167 14.47 -19.30 0.66
N VAL A 168 13.43 -18.52 0.94
CA VAL A 168 12.22 -18.49 0.08
C VAL A 168 12.60 -18.17 -1.36
N ILE A 169 13.41 -17.13 -1.60
CA ILE A 169 13.82 -16.72 -2.95
C ILE A 169 14.63 -17.82 -3.64
N MET A 170 15.59 -18.44 -2.94
CA MET A 170 16.40 -19.54 -3.47
C MET A 170 15.49 -20.72 -3.89
N PHE A 171 14.63 -21.18 -2.98
CA PHE A 171 13.74 -22.31 -3.25
C PHE A 171 12.65 -21.98 -4.28
N GLN A 172 12.20 -20.72 -4.36
CA GLN A 172 11.30 -20.25 -5.41
C GLN A 172 11.93 -20.40 -6.79
N SER A 173 13.19 -19.99 -6.97
CA SER A 173 13.86 -20.13 -8.27
C SER A 173 14.00 -21.58 -8.71
N ARG A 174 14.33 -22.48 -7.76
CA ARG A 174 14.36 -23.93 -7.99
C ARG A 174 12.96 -24.48 -8.33
N PHE A 175 11.92 -24.01 -7.63
CA PHE A 175 10.53 -24.40 -7.88
C PHE A 175 10.05 -23.94 -9.26
N ASP A 176 10.36 -22.71 -9.66
CA ASP A 176 9.95 -22.15 -10.96
C ASP A 176 10.57 -22.93 -12.12
N GLU A 177 11.82 -23.39 -11.96
CA GLU A 177 12.48 -24.27 -12.94
C GLU A 177 11.79 -25.63 -13.03
N LEU A 178 11.47 -26.24 -11.88
CA LEU A 178 10.68 -27.48 -11.85
C LEU A 178 9.29 -27.29 -12.46
N TRP A 179 8.65 -26.15 -12.22
CA TRP A 179 7.33 -25.83 -12.76
C TRP A 179 7.37 -25.65 -14.28
N ARG A 180 8.39 -24.99 -14.82
CA ARG A 180 8.60 -24.89 -16.28
C ARG A 180 8.81 -26.27 -16.91
N ARG A 181 9.62 -27.13 -16.27
CA ARG A 181 9.80 -28.51 -16.73
C ARG A 181 8.50 -29.29 -16.69
N PHE A 182 7.68 -29.14 -15.64
CA PHE A 182 6.34 -29.73 -15.58
C PHE A 182 5.44 -29.27 -16.74
N GLU A 183 5.38 -27.97 -17.03
CA GLU A 183 4.59 -27.43 -18.15
C GLU A 183 5.08 -27.94 -19.51
N MET A 184 6.41 -28.02 -19.69
CA MET A 184 7.04 -28.57 -20.89
C MET A 184 6.69 -30.05 -21.08
N TYR A 185 6.85 -30.88 -20.04
CA TYR A 185 6.52 -32.30 -20.10
C TYR A 185 5.02 -32.54 -20.27
N SER A 186 4.16 -31.80 -19.55
CA SER A 186 2.71 -31.88 -19.72
C SER A 186 2.27 -31.51 -21.14
N SER A 187 2.92 -30.50 -21.75
CA SER A 187 2.68 -30.14 -23.15
C SER A 187 3.16 -31.22 -24.11
N GLY A 188 4.31 -31.84 -23.83
CA GLY A 188 4.82 -33.00 -24.57
C GLY A 188 3.90 -34.22 -24.48
N GLU A 189 3.43 -34.59 -23.29
CA GLU A 189 2.49 -35.68 -23.06
C GLU A 189 1.18 -35.44 -23.84
N LYS A 190 0.65 -34.21 -23.81
CA LYS A 190 -0.52 -33.82 -24.61
C LYS A 190 -0.25 -33.92 -26.12
N LEU A 191 0.92 -33.47 -26.58
CA LEU A 191 1.30 -33.51 -27.99
C LEU A 191 1.31 -34.95 -28.53
N PHE A 192 1.85 -35.89 -27.75
CA PHE A 192 1.88 -37.31 -28.11
C PHE A 192 0.60 -38.08 -27.76
N GLY A 193 -0.41 -37.42 -27.20
CA GLY A 193 -1.68 -38.05 -26.79
C GLY A 193 -1.51 -39.05 -25.63
N MET A 194 -0.47 -38.89 -24.82
CA MET A 194 -0.23 -39.66 -23.60
C MET A 194 -1.10 -39.13 -22.46
N GLU A 195 -1.35 -39.97 -21.45
CA GLU A 195 -2.04 -39.52 -20.23
C GLU A 195 -1.13 -38.54 -19.48
N VAL A 196 -1.64 -37.32 -19.26
CA VAL A 196 -0.90 -36.27 -18.57
C VAL A 196 -0.78 -36.63 -17.10
N LYS A 197 0.44 -36.85 -16.62
CA LYS A 197 0.68 -37.15 -15.21
C LYS A 197 0.64 -35.86 -14.41
N ASP A 198 -0.28 -35.77 -13.46
CA ASP A 198 -0.38 -34.64 -12.54
C ASP A 198 0.34 -34.93 -11.21
N TYR A 199 0.89 -33.87 -10.60
CA TYR A 199 1.68 -33.95 -9.37
C TYR A 199 1.05 -33.06 -8.29
N PRO A 200 0.18 -33.60 -7.43
CA PRO A 200 -0.51 -32.82 -6.40
C PRO A 200 0.44 -32.04 -5.47
N ILE A 201 1.61 -32.61 -5.17
CA ILE A 201 2.65 -32.01 -4.32
C ILE A 201 3.12 -30.68 -4.91
N LEU A 202 3.35 -30.61 -6.23
CA LEU A 202 3.78 -29.36 -6.88
C LEU A 202 2.72 -28.27 -6.78
N HIS A 203 1.44 -28.60 -6.96
CA HIS A 203 0.35 -27.63 -6.79
C HIS A 203 0.20 -27.15 -5.35
N GLN A 204 0.42 -28.05 -4.38
CA GLN A 204 0.41 -27.70 -2.96
C GLN A 204 1.58 -26.76 -2.62
N LYS A 205 2.81 -27.11 -3.04
CA LYS A 205 3.99 -26.24 -2.86
C LYS A 205 3.83 -24.91 -3.58
N LYS A 206 3.20 -24.86 -4.77
CA LYS A 206 2.87 -23.58 -5.45
C LYS A 206 2.01 -22.67 -4.56
N LYS A 207 0.99 -23.24 -3.90
CA LYS A 207 0.16 -22.48 -2.95
C LYS A 207 0.99 -22.03 -1.75
N GLU A 208 1.81 -22.92 -1.20
CA GLU A 208 2.68 -22.63 -0.06
C GLU A 208 3.71 -21.51 -0.36
N PHE A 209 4.36 -21.54 -1.52
CA PHE A 209 5.26 -20.49 -1.99
C PHE A 209 4.55 -19.15 -2.18
N ASN A 210 3.37 -19.14 -2.78
CA ASN A 210 2.57 -17.91 -2.90
C ASN A 210 2.22 -17.31 -1.53
N LEU A 211 2.04 -18.17 -0.52
CA LEU A 211 1.79 -17.78 0.85
C LEU A 211 3.06 -17.24 1.52
N LEU A 212 4.18 -17.96 1.43
CA LEU A 212 5.49 -17.56 1.96
C LEU A 212 5.96 -16.22 1.36
N ASN A 213 5.87 -16.05 0.04
CA ASN A 213 6.26 -14.81 -0.63
C ASN A 213 5.46 -13.61 -0.14
N LYS A 214 4.15 -13.76 0.11
CA LYS A 214 3.31 -12.68 0.67
C LYS A 214 3.72 -12.31 2.08
N LEU A 215 4.05 -13.29 2.92
CA LEU A 215 4.47 -13.03 4.30
C LEU A 215 5.84 -12.37 4.34
N TYR A 216 6.85 -12.95 3.68
CA TYR A 216 8.22 -12.46 3.76
C TYR A 216 8.42 -11.15 3.00
N SER A 217 7.69 -10.90 1.91
CA SER A 217 7.67 -9.56 1.28
C SER A 217 7.09 -8.49 2.21
N LEU A 218 6.00 -8.80 2.93
CA LEU A 218 5.44 -7.90 3.93
C LEU A 218 6.41 -7.70 5.09
N TYR A 219 7.05 -8.77 5.57
CA TYR A 219 8.04 -8.72 6.64
C TYR A 219 9.21 -7.81 6.26
N LEU A 220 9.81 -8.01 5.08
CA LEU A 220 10.90 -7.18 4.59
C LEU A 220 10.48 -5.72 4.41
N ALA A 221 9.28 -5.47 3.87
CA ALA A 221 8.76 -4.12 3.74
C ALA A 221 8.64 -3.42 5.10
N VAL A 222 8.09 -4.11 6.09
CA VAL A 222 7.95 -3.58 7.46
C VAL A 222 9.32 -3.34 8.09
N MET A 223 10.25 -4.30 8.01
CA MET A 223 11.60 -4.13 8.57
C MET A 223 12.35 -2.98 7.91
N ASN A 224 12.33 -2.87 6.59
CA ASN A 224 13.01 -1.78 5.89
C ASN A 224 12.39 -0.41 6.21
N SER A 225 11.06 -0.35 6.36
CA SER A 225 10.38 0.87 6.79
C SER A 225 10.75 1.24 8.23
N ILE A 226 10.74 0.27 9.15
CA ILE A 226 11.13 0.47 10.55
C ILE A 226 12.60 0.90 10.67
N ASP A 227 13.51 0.21 9.97
CA ASP A 227 14.93 0.57 9.89
C ASP A 227 15.10 2.00 9.36
N GLY A 228 14.33 2.40 8.33
CA GLY A 228 14.33 3.76 7.82
C GLY A 228 13.79 4.80 8.81
N TYR A 229 12.78 4.46 9.62
CA TYR A 229 12.30 5.35 10.68
C TYR A 229 13.39 5.56 11.73
N PHE A 230 14.13 4.52 12.10
CA PHE A 230 15.21 4.60 13.08
C PHE A 230 16.37 5.51 12.67
N GLU A 231 16.65 5.61 11.36
CA GLU A 231 17.66 6.51 10.79
C GLU A 231 17.18 7.96 10.66
N THR A 232 15.89 8.23 10.84
CA THR A 232 15.32 9.56 10.65
C THR A 232 15.74 10.50 11.81
N PRO A 233 16.26 11.70 11.52
CA PRO A 233 16.58 12.70 12.56
C PRO A 233 15.34 13.09 13.36
N TRP A 234 15.49 13.27 14.67
CA TRP A 234 14.37 13.56 15.57
C TRP A 234 13.63 14.86 15.21
N GLY A 235 14.34 15.89 14.74
CA GLY A 235 13.72 17.16 14.35
C GLY A 235 12.85 17.11 13.09
N GLU A 236 13.04 16.10 12.23
CA GLU A 236 12.33 15.95 10.94
C GLU A 236 11.27 14.84 10.97
N ILE A 237 11.08 14.20 12.13
CA ILE A 237 10.20 13.05 12.26
C ILE A 237 8.74 13.43 12.03
N GLN A 238 8.08 12.69 11.13
CA GLN A 238 6.67 12.87 10.79
C GLN A 238 5.86 11.70 11.34
N ILE A 239 5.47 11.81 12.61
CA ILE A 239 4.85 10.73 13.37
C ILE A 239 3.50 10.31 12.77
N GLU A 240 2.71 11.26 12.26
CA GLU A 240 1.43 10.97 11.57
C GLU A 240 1.61 10.04 10.36
N GLN A 241 2.68 10.22 9.58
CA GLN A 241 2.98 9.36 8.43
C GLN A 241 3.39 7.97 8.88
N ILE A 242 4.20 7.87 9.93
CA ILE A 242 4.63 6.59 10.53
C ILE A 242 3.40 5.82 11.03
N VAL A 243 2.50 6.46 11.79
CA VAL A 243 1.25 5.85 12.29
C VAL A 243 0.37 5.37 11.14
N THR A 244 0.25 6.16 10.07
CA THR A 244 -0.52 5.78 8.87
C THR A 244 0.06 4.53 8.22
N GLN A 245 1.39 4.50 8.02
CA GLN A 245 2.07 3.35 7.42
C GLN A 245 1.97 2.08 8.29
N LEU A 246 2.11 2.20 9.62
CA LEU A 246 1.94 1.08 10.55
C LEU A 246 0.51 0.54 10.56
N SER A 247 -0.49 1.41 10.47
CA SER A 247 -1.89 1.01 10.33
C SER A 247 -2.12 0.23 9.03
N GLU A 248 -1.54 0.67 7.91
CA GLU A 248 -1.58 -0.07 6.65
C GLU A 248 -0.88 -1.43 6.73
N PHE A 249 0.23 -1.53 7.46
CA PHE A 249 0.92 -2.79 7.72
C PHE A 249 0.07 -3.74 8.59
N ASP A 250 -0.60 -3.24 9.62
CA ASP A 250 -1.49 -4.06 10.47
C ASP A 250 -2.70 -4.58 9.67
N VAL A 251 -3.31 -3.74 8.82
CA VAL A 251 -4.39 -4.16 7.92
C VAL A 251 -3.92 -5.26 6.96
N ARG A 252 -2.71 -5.12 6.38
CA ARG A 252 -2.11 -6.15 5.53
C ARG A 252 -1.85 -7.45 6.30
N CYS A 253 -1.33 -7.38 7.52
CA CYS A 253 -1.15 -8.54 8.40
C CYS A 253 -2.48 -9.24 8.70
N ARG A 254 -3.55 -8.49 8.99
CA ARG A 254 -4.88 -9.07 9.28
C ARG A 254 -5.48 -9.80 8.08
N LYS A 255 -5.25 -9.30 6.86
CA LYS A 255 -5.70 -9.88 5.58
C LYS A 255 -4.99 -11.19 5.22
N LEU A 256 -3.88 -11.53 5.88
CA LEU A 256 -3.20 -12.80 5.64
C LEU A 256 -4.09 -13.99 6.07
N PRO A 257 -4.10 -15.10 5.31
CA PRO A 257 -4.89 -16.29 5.62
C PRO A 257 -4.56 -16.88 6.99
N ARG A 258 -5.56 -17.51 7.64
CA ARG A 258 -5.40 -18.10 8.98
C ARG A 258 -4.22 -19.07 9.10
N GLY A 259 -3.96 -19.89 8.08
CA GLY A 259 -2.86 -20.86 8.11
C GLY A 259 -1.46 -20.26 8.18
N MET A 260 -1.28 -18.96 7.93
CA MET A 260 -0.01 -18.27 8.15
C MET A 260 0.13 -17.67 9.55
N LYS A 261 -0.97 -17.50 10.29
CA LYS A 261 -0.97 -16.75 11.55
C LYS A 261 -0.29 -17.50 12.69
N ASP A 262 -0.19 -18.82 12.54
CA ASP A 262 0.49 -19.70 13.49
C ASP A 262 2.00 -19.75 13.22
N TRP A 263 2.49 -19.13 12.15
CA TRP A 263 3.91 -19.17 11.81
C TRP A 263 4.71 -18.21 12.71
N PRO A 264 5.89 -18.64 13.22
CA PRO A 264 6.72 -17.82 14.08
C PRO A 264 7.05 -16.44 13.48
N ALA A 265 7.35 -16.39 12.19
CA ALA A 265 7.65 -15.15 11.48
C ALA A 265 6.46 -14.17 11.44
N PHE A 266 5.23 -14.68 11.35
CA PHE A 266 4.03 -13.84 11.44
C PHE A 266 3.84 -13.27 12.84
N ILE A 267 4.01 -14.10 13.88
CA ILE A 267 3.86 -13.69 15.27
C ILE A 267 4.91 -12.63 15.62
N GLU A 268 6.16 -12.84 15.22
CA GLU A 268 7.24 -11.87 15.43
C GLU A 268 6.94 -10.54 14.71
N LEU A 269 6.49 -10.59 13.45
CA LEU A 269 6.11 -9.40 12.69
C LEU A 269 4.96 -8.64 13.35
N LYS A 270 3.92 -9.36 13.77
CA LYS A 270 2.75 -8.81 14.46
C LYS A 270 3.18 -8.12 15.75
N ASN A 271 4.00 -8.79 16.57
CA ASN A 271 4.49 -8.23 17.82
C ASN A 271 5.32 -6.97 17.58
N LYS A 272 6.25 -6.98 16.62
CA LYS A 272 7.03 -5.78 16.26
C LYS A 272 6.13 -4.59 15.85
N ILE A 273 5.12 -4.84 15.02
CA ILE A 273 4.16 -3.80 14.61
C ILE A 273 3.35 -3.31 15.82
N ASP A 274 2.88 -4.21 16.68
CA ASP A 274 2.06 -3.88 17.85
C ASP A 274 2.87 -3.12 18.91
N ASP A 275 4.13 -3.50 19.15
CA ASP A 275 5.05 -2.78 20.05
C ASP A 275 5.31 -1.36 19.53
N PHE A 276 5.57 -1.22 18.23
CA PHE A 276 5.82 0.09 17.63
C PHE A 276 4.55 0.98 17.66
N ASN A 277 3.38 0.41 17.37
CA ASN A 277 2.09 1.11 17.50
C ASN A 277 1.82 1.58 18.93
N GLN A 278 2.25 0.83 19.95
CA GLN A 278 2.13 1.26 21.35
C GLN A 278 3.07 2.40 21.71
N THR A 279 4.25 2.48 21.07
CA THR A 279 5.19 3.58 21.26
C THR A 279 4.81 4.85 20.52
N CYS A 280 4.10 4.78 19.39
CA CYS A 280 3.77 5.95 18.57
C CYS A 280 3.06 7.09 19.35
N PRO A 281 2.05 6.84 20.19
CA PRO A 281 1.42 7.90 20.98
C PRO A 281 2.40 8.62 21.91
N LEU A 282 3.37 7.89 22.47
CA LEU A 282 4.42 8.48 23.32
C LEU A 282 5.36 9.36 22.51
N LEU A 283 5.76 8.89 21.32
CA LEU A 283 6.58 9.67 20.42
C LEU A 283 5.88 10.96 20.01
N GLU A 284 4.57 10.91 19.74
CA GLU A 284 3.76 12.09 19.39
C GLU A 284 3.78 13.14 20.50
N LEU A 285 3.56 12.69 21.73
CA LEU A 285 3.62 13.54 22.93
C LEU A 285 5.03 14.12 23.18
N MET A 286 6.07 13.33 22.91
CA MET A 286 7.46 13.75 23.09
C MET A 286 7.96 14.70 22.00
N ALA A 287 7.42 14.59 20.78
CA ALA A 287 7.75 15.47 19.65
C ALA A 287 6.99 16.81 19.69
N ASP A 288 6.05 16.98 20.61
CA ASP A 288 5.32 18.23 20.75
C ASP A 288 6.25 19.40 21.13
N LYS A 289 6.04 20.56 20.50
CA LYS A 289 6.87 21.77 20.68
C LYS A 289 6.78 22.38 22.09
N SER A 290 5.87 21.90 22.93
CA SER A 290 5.77 22.29 24.34
C SER A 290 6.89 21.69 25.19
N MET A 291 7.52 20.62 24.70
CA MET A 291 8.68 20.01 25.35
C MET A 291 9.88 20.98 25.36
N LYS A 292 10.57 21.03 26.49
CA LYS A 292 11.71 21.93 26.75
C LYS A 292 12.80 21.14 27.48
N ASP A 293 14.02 21.65 27.49
CA ASP A 293 15.18 21.03 28.15
C ASP A 293 14.88 20.53 29.59
N ARG A 294 14.12 21.28 30.40
CA ARG A 294 13.70 20.84 31.74
C ARG A 294 12.88 19.54 31.76
N HIS A 295 12.05 19.30 30.74
CA HIS A 295 11.24 18.10 30.60
C HIS A 295 12.10 16.93 30.11
N TRP A 296 13.00 17.18 29.16
CA TRP A 296 13.97 16.20 28.68
C TRP A 296 14.87 15.69 29.80
N ARG A 297 15.40 16.57 30.66
CA ARG A 297 16.17 16.17 31.84
C ARG A 297 15.38 15.32 32.85
N ARG A 298 14.07 15.57 32.99
CA ARG A 298 13.19 14.74 33.83
C ARG A 298 13.04 13.34 33.22
N LEU A 299 12.88 13.24 31.91
CA LEU A 299 12.82 11.99 31.18
C LEU A 299 14.14 11.20 31.26
N GLU A 300 15.28 11.86 31.07
CA GLU A 300 16.62 11.28 31.21
C GLU A 300 16.84 10.69 32.61
N LYS A 301 16.47 11.44 33.66
CA LYS A 301 16.57 10.96 35.04
C LYS A 301 15.66 9.77 35.33
N LEU A 302 14.48 9.72 34.71
CA LEU A 302 13.50 8.67 34.92
C LEU A 302 13.89 7.37 34.21
N MET A 303 14.33 7.49 32.96
CA MET A 303 14.72 6.36 32.11
C MET A 303 16.19 5.95 32.30
N ASN A 304 16.97 6.76 33.01
CA ASN A 304 18.41 6.60 33.18
C ASN A 304 19.14 6.49 31.83
N CYS A 305 18.76 7.35 30.89
CA CYS A 305 19.34 7.48 29.55
C CYS A 305 19.75 8.94 29.29
N VAL A 306 20.61 9.15 28.30
CA VAL A 306 21.00 10.49 27.83
C VAL A 306 20.30 10.72 26.51
N LEU A 307 19.50 11.79 26.42
CA LEU A 307 18.75 12.18 25.23
C LEU A 307 19.27 13.53 24.78
N ASP A 308 20.24 13.50 23.87
CA ASP A 308 20.86 14.72 23.33
C ASP A 308 20.03 15.31 22.18
N VAL A 309 18.88 15.89 22.53
CA VAL A 309 17.87 16.40 21.58
C VAL A 309 18.38 17.59 20.75
N GLU A 310 19.46 18.25 21.17
CA GLU A 310 20.06 19.38 20.46
C GLU A 310 21.06 18.95 19.37
N SER A 311 21.47 17.67 19.37
CA SER A 311 22.41 17.13 18.39
C SER A 311 21.72 16.80 17.07
N GLU A 312 22.31 17.23 15.95
CA GLU A 312 21.86 16.85 14.59
C GLU A 312 21.98 15.34 14.34
N ALA A 313 22.80 14.63 15.14
CA ALA A 313 22.95 13.17 15.06
C ALA A 313 21.89 12.41 15.87
N PHE A 314 21.00 13.10 16.58
CA PHE A 314 19.97 12.45 17.39
C PHE A 314 18.83 11.94 16.52
N THR A 315 18.71 10.61 16.45
CA THR A 315 17.71 9.94 15.61
C THR A 315 16.65 9.24 16.45
N LEU A 316 15.57 8.79 15.80
CA LEU A 316 14.54 7.99 16.44
C LEU A 316 15.10 6.72 17.11
N ALA A 317 16.16 6.12 16.56
CA ALA A 317 16.83 4.98 17.20
C ALA A 317 17.26 5.27 18.64
N ASN A 318 17.86 6.45 18.89
CA ASN A 318 18.32 6.80 20.22
C ASN A 318 17.16 6.95 21.22
N VAL A 319 16.01 7.44 20.76
CA VAL A 319 14.80 7.54 21.59
C VAL A 319 14.20 6.16 21.86
N MET A 320 14.22 5.27 20.88
CA MET A 320 13.63 3.93 20.98
C MET A 320 14.52 2.93 21.72
N GLU A 321 15.82 3.20 21.88
CA GLU A 321 16.70 2.47 22.82
C GLU A 321 16.28 2.70 24.28
N ALA A 322 15.59 3.81 24.57
CA ALA A 322 15.05 4.06 25.90
C ALA A 322 13.83 3.14 26.17
N PRO A 323 13.66 2.64 27.40
CA PRO A 323 12.56 1.75 27.75
C PRO A 323 11.23 2.52 27.94
N LEU A 324 10.75 3.17 26.87
CA LEU A 324 9.55 4.03 26.86
C LEU A 324 8.31 3.29 27.34
N LEU A 325 8.08 2.06 26.86
CA LEU A 325 6.91 1.26 27.23
C LEU A 325 6.91 0.85 28.71
N LYS A 326 8.09 0.74 29.34
CA LYS A 326 8.19 0.36 30.76
C LYS A 326 7.71 1.48 31.69
N TYR A 327 7.96 2.72 31.29
CA TYR A 327 7.62 3.92 32.07
C TYR A 327 6.54 4.76 31.37
N LYS A 328 5.65 4.09 30.64
CA LYS A 328 4.64 4.72 29.78
C LYS A 328 3.86 5.85 30.49
N GLU A 329 3.28 5.55 31.65
CA GLU A 329 2.44 6.50 32.40
C GLU A 329 3.23 7.74 32.83
N ASP A 330 4.45 7.56 33.34
CA ASP A 330 5.31 8.66 33.78
C ASP A 330 5.76 9.55 32.60
N VAL A 331 6.06 8.94 31.45
CA VAL A 331 6.42 9.67 30.22
C VAL A 331 5.23 10.49 29.72
N GLU A 332 4.04 9.90 29.68
CA GLU A 332 2.79 10.60 29.31
C GLU A 332 2.55 11.79 30.24
N ASP A 333 2.68 11.61 31.56
CA ASP A 333 2.49 12.67 32.55
C ASP A 333 3.47 13.83 32.37
N ILE A 334 4.75 13.55 32.08
CA ILE A 334 5.74 14.60 31.82
C ILE A 334 5.40 15.39 30.54
N CYS A 335 5.01 14.70 29.47
CA CYS A 335 4.63 15.36 28.22
C CYS A 335 3.33 16.18 28.35
N ILE A 336 2.31 15.64 29.03
CA ILE A 336 1.07 16.37 29.30
C ILE A 336 1.34 17.59 30.20
N SER A 337 2.24 17.46 31.18
CA SER A 337 2.71 18.58 32.00
C SER A 337 3.34 19.66 31.13
N ALA A 338 4.13 19.30 30.11
CA ALA A 338 4.76 20.26 29.21
C ALA A 338 3.72 21.06 28.40
N VAL A 339 2.69 20.39 27.88
CA VAL A 339 1.58 21.06 27.16
C VAL A 339 0.85 22.04 28.09
N LYS A 340 0.52 21.60 29.31
CA LYS A 340 -0.12 22.48 30.31
C LYS A 340 0.78 23.66 30.70
N GLU A 341 2.08 23.43 30.86
CA GLU A 341 3.04 24.49 31.16
C GLU A 341 3.11 25.54 30.04
N LYS A 342 3.07 25.13 28.78
CA LYS A 342 3.03 26.06 27.64
C LYS A 342 1.76 26.91 27.66
N ASP A 343 0.61 26.33 27.97
CA ASP A 343 -0.65 27.08 28.10
C ASP A 343 -0.59 28.10 29.25
N ILE A 344 0.01 27.73 30.38
CA ILE A 344 0.25 28.63 31.51
C ILE A 344 1.19 29.77 31.09
N GLU A 345 2.30 29.46 30.43
CA GLU A 345 3.24 30.47 29.94
C GLU A 345 2.59 31.41 28.92
N ALA A 346 1.72 30.91 28.04
CA ALA A 346 0.98 31.74 27.09
C ALA A 346 0.03 32.71 27.79
N LYS A 347 -0.72 32.24 28.80
CA LYS A 347 -1.58 33.09 29.63
C LYS A 347 -0.79 34.15 30.39
N LEU A 348 0.35 33.78 30.99
CA LEU A 348 1.23 34.73 31.69
C LEU A 348 1.85 35.77 30.74
N LYS A 349 2.25 35.36 29.52
CA LYS A 349 2.73 36.29 28.49
C LYS A 349 1.64 37.24 28.04
N GLN A 350 0.39 36.78 27.90
CA GLN A 350 -0.74 37.63 27.58
C GLN A 350 -0.95 38.68 28.67
N VAL A 351 -1.02 38.27 29.94
CA VAL A 351 -1.13 39.20 31.08
C VAL A 351 0.03 40.21 31.04
N THR A 352 1.27 39.76 30.84
CA THR A 352 2.42 40.67 30.74
C THR A 352 2.28 41.67 29.59
N ALA A 353 1.77 41.24 28.43
CA ALA A 353 1.55 42.09 27.28
C ALA A 353 0.43 43.11 27.52
N ASP A 354 -0.66 42.69 28.17
CA ASP A 354 -1.79 43.56 28.52
C ASP A 354 -1.32 44.67 29.48
N TRP A 355 -0.55 44.30 30.51
CA TRP A 355 0.00 45.25 31.48
C TRP A 355 1.11 46.14 30.93
N ALA A 356 1.83 45.72 29.88
CA ALA A 356 2.84 46.55 29.23
C ALA A 356 2.25 47.77 28.49
N LEU A 357 0.95 47.74 28.19
CA LEU A 357 0.22 48.82 27.49
C LEU A 357 -0.58 49.71 28.46
N VAL A 358 -0.58 49.39 29.76
CA VAL A 358 -1.33 50.16 30.76
C VAL A 358 -0.54 51.41 31.14
N ASP A 359 -1.01 52.55 30.66
CA ASP A 359 -0.54 53.86 31.09
C ASP A 359 -1.57 54.52 32.03
N LEU A 360 -1.13 54.89 33.23
CA LEU A 360 -1.94 55.68 34.15
C LEU A 360 -2.01 57.12 33.63
N THR A 361 -3.20 57.58 33.22
CA THR A 361 -3.39 58.99 32.87
C THR A 361 -4.06 59.78 34.00
N PHE A 362 -3.58 61.01 34.15
CA PHE A 362 -3.94 61.89 35.25
C PHE A 362 -4.74 63.08 34.73
N ALA A 363 -5.78 63.46 35.45
CA ALA A 363 -6.58 64.66 35.28
C ALA A 363 -6.08 65.78 36.21
N ASN A 364 -6.27 67.02 35.78
CA ASN A 364 -5.93 68.19 36.60
C ASN A 364 -6.81 68.29 37.86
N PHE A 365 -6.17 68.46 39.01
CA PHE A 365 -6.83 68.81 40.26
C PHE A 365 -6.76 70.31 40.51
N LYS A 366 -7.87 71.02 40.26
CA LYS A 366 -7.97 72.48 40.47
C LYS A 366 -6.79 73.19 39.76
N ASN A 367 -6.00 73.99 40.49
CA ASN A 367 -4.83 74.70 39.96
C ASN A 367 -3.49 74.02 40.28
N ARG A 368 -3.50 72.77 40.77
CA ARG A 368 -2.30 72.07 41.28
C ARG A 368 -1.69 71.07 40.30
N GLY A 369 -2.19 71.03 39.06
CA GLY A 369 -1.72 70.13 38.00
C GLY A 369 -2.39 68.75 38.01
N GLU A 370 -1.83 67.83 37.23
CA GLU A 370 -2.33 66.47 37.00
C GLU A 370 -2.15 65.59 38.25
N LEU A 371 -3.10 65.64 39.18
CA LEU A 371 -3.04 64.94 40.47
C LEU A 371 -4.21 63.99 40.72
N LEU A 372 -5.25 64.02 39.88
CA LEU A 372 -6.35 63.06 39.94
C LEU A 372 -6.10 61.97 38.92
N ILE A 373 -6.41 60.71 39.23
CA ILE A 373 -6.49 59.67 38.20
C ILE A 373 -7.86 59.82 37.51
N LYS A 374 -7.92 59.70 36.19
CA LYS A 374 -9.22 59.83 35.48
C LYS A 374 -10.15 58.68 35.85
N PRO A 375 -11.37 58.96 36.36
CA PRO A 375 -12.28 57.91 36.85
C PRO A 375 -12.66 56.83 35.83
N ALA A 376 -12.79 57.19 34.54
CA ALA A 376 -13.14 56.25 33.49
C ALA A 376 -12.01 55.24 33.23
N GLU A 377 -10.77 55.71 33.17
CA GLU A 377 -9.59 54.87 32.96
C GLU A 377 -9.22 54.08 34.22
N THR A 378 -9.49 54.62 35.42
CA THR A 378 -9.38 53.87 36.68
C THR A 378 -10.29 52.64 36.67
N LEU A 379 -11.53 52.77 36.19
CA LEU A 379 -12.48 51.66 36.13
C LEU A 379 -11.98 50.57 35.17
N GLU A 380 -11.48 50.95 33.99
CA GLU A 380 -10.91 50.02 33.01
C GLU A 380 -9.68 49.28 33.55
N ILE A 381 -8.78 49.98 34.25
CA ILE A 381 -7.61 49.37 34.89
C ILE A 381 -8.03 48.43 36.02
N ILE A 382 -9.05 48.78 36.81
CA ILE A 382 -9.60 47.88 37.84
C ILE A 382 -10.19 46.62 37.21
N THR A 383 -10.95 46.73 36.11
CA THR A 383 -11.49 45.55 35.42
C THR A 383 -10.39 44.66 34.85
N LEU A 384 -9.36 45.24 34.22
CA LEU A 384 -8.21 44.48 33.71
C LEU A 384 -7.44 43.79 34.85
N LEU A 385 -7.36 44.44 36.01
CA LEU A 385 -6.76 43.89 37.21
C LEU A 385 -7.59 42.75 37.79
N GLU A 386 -8.90 42.87 37.86
CA GLU A 386 -9.79 41.78 38.28
C GLU A 386 -9.70 40.58 37.34
N ASP A 387 -9.68 40.79 36.02
CA ASP A 387 -9.51 39.74 35.01
C ASP A 387 -8.13 39.08 35.11
N SER A 388 -7.06 39.88 35.24
CA SER A 388 -5.70 39.39 35.43
C SER A 388 -5.56 38.63 36.74
N LEU A 389 -6.18 39.11 37.83
CA LEU A 389 -6.20 38.45 39.12
C LEU A 389 -7.05 37.18 39.09
N MET A 390 -8.12 37.10 38.29
CA MET A 390 -8.87 35.87 38.11
C MET A 390 -8.01 34.81 37.41
N ILE A 391 -7.29 35.20 36.35
CA ILE A 391 -6.32 34.34 35.66
C ILE A 391 -5.20 33.92 36.63
N LEU A 392 -4.58 34.86 37.34
CA LEU A 392 -3.49 34.58 38.26
C LEU A 392 -3.94 33.78 39.49
N ASN A 393 -5.10 34.05 40.10
CA ASN A 393 -5.64 33.26 41.22
C ASN A 393 -6.05 31.87 40.79
N SER A 394 -6.45 31.67 39.53
CA SER A 394 -6.61 30.33 38.96
C SER A 394 -5.27 29.60 38.78
N LEU A 395 -4.14 30.31 38.81
CA LEU A 395 -2.78 29.81 38.62
C LEU A 395 -1.93 29.76 39.93
N ALA A 396 -2.15 30.64 40.91
CA ALA A 396 -1.55 30.69 42.24
C ALA A 396 -2.24 31.74 43.15
N SER A 397 -2.45 31.41 44.42
CA SER A 397 -3.06 32.26 45.46
C SER A 397 -2.13 33.41 45.88
N ASN A 398 -2.43 34.68 45.56
CA ASN A 398 -1.83 35.86 46.20
C ASN A 398 -2.60 37.16 45.85
N SER A 399 -3.78 37.37 46.45
CA SER A 399 -4.67 38.52 46.19
C SER A 399 -4.66 39.63 47.26
N GLU A 400 -3.91 39.52 48.35
CA GLU A 400 -4.10 40.39 49.52
C GLU A 400 -3.49 41.81 49.42
N ILE A 401 -2.49 42.03 48.57
CA ILE A 401 -1.67 43.25 48.65
C ILE A 401 -2.37 44.45 47.99
N LEU A 402 -3.01 44.23 46.83
CA LEU A 402 -3.70 45.29 46.07
C LEU A 402 -5.01 45.71 46.72
N GLU A 403 -5.74 44.78 47.34
CA GLU A 403 -6.97 45.08 48.07
C GLU A 403 -6.69 45.98 49.29
N LYS A 404 -5.59 45.69 50.02
CA LYS A 404 -5.13 46.55 51.13
C LYS A 404 -4.73 47.95 50.64
N TRP A 405 -4.15 48.06 49.45
CA TRP A 405 -3.73 49.35 48.89
C TRP A 405 -4.92 50.24 48.49
N LEU A 406 -5.96 49.67 47.86
CA LEU A 406 -7.22 50.36 47.54
C LEU A 406 -7.97 50.83 48.80
N GLN A 407 -7.99 50.02 49.86
CA GLN A 407 -8.59 50.41 51.13
C GLN A 407 -7.87 51.61 51.74
N VAL A 408 -6.53 51.60 51.74
CA VAL A 408 -5.71 52.72 52.26
C VAL A 408 -5.95 54.00 51.45
N GLN A 409 -6.08 53.91 50.13
CA GLN A 409 -6.32 55.06 49.25
C GLN A 409 -7.70 55.69 49.49
N ASN A 410 -8.74 54.86 49.67
CA ASN A 410 -10.09 55.33 50.00
C ASN A 410 -10.16 56.00 51.38
N LEU A 411 -9.49 55.41 52.38
CA LEU A 411 -9.35 55.99 53.72
C LEU A 411 -8.59 57.32 53.68
N TRP A 412 -7.54 57.44 52.86
CA TRP A 412 -6.81 58.71 52.69
C TRP A 412 -7.69 59.82 52.13
N MET A 413 -8.43 59.56 51.05
CA MET A 413 -9.29 60.57 50.43
C MET A 413 -10.35 61.10 51.40
N TYR A 414 -10.92 60.21 52.23
CA TYR A 414 -11.86 60.61 53.27
C TYR A 414 -11.19 61.51 54.32
N LEU A 415 -10.00 61.12 54.79
CA LEU A 415 -9.25 61.89 55.79
C LEU A 415 -8.74 63.23 55.24
N GLU A 416 -8.39 63.31 53.95
CA GLU A 416 -7.99 64.55 53.27
C GLU A 416 -9.13 65.57 53.28
N ALA A 417 -10.34 65.16 52.89
CA ALA A 417 -11.53 66.02 52.92
C ALA A 417 -11.84 66.56 54.32
N VAL A 418 -11.62 65.75 55.37
CA VAL A 418 -11.87 66.12 56.77
C VAL A 418 -10.79 67.06 57.33
N PHE A 419 -9.51 66.80 57.04
CA PHE A 419 -8.39 67.53 57.65
C PHE A 419 -7.84 68.69 56.82
N VAL A 420 -8.09 68.76 55.51
CA VAL A 420 -7.63 69.85 54.64
C VAL A 420 -8.68 70.95 54.46
N GLY A 421 -9.97 70.61 54.58
CA GLY A 421 -11.08 71.53 54.29
C GLY A 421 -11.90 72.06 55.48
N GLY A 422 -11.73 71.53 56.70
CA GLY A 422 -12.68 71.76 57.81
C GLY A 422 -12.09 72.33 59.11
N ASP A 423 -12.93 72.97 59.92
CA ASP A 423 -12.60 73.42 61.29
C ASP A 423 -12.25 72.26 62.24
N ILE A 424 -12.51 71.01 61.85
CA ILE A 424 -12.15 69.78 62.58
C ILE A 424 -10.62 69.67 62.77
N ALA A 425 -9.82 70.12 61.79
CA ALA A 425 -8.36 70.14 61.91
C ALA A 425 -7.85 71.06 63.03
N LYS A 426 -8.63 72.09 63.41
CA LYS A 426 -8.32 72.98 64.55
C LYS A 426 -8.74 72.38 65.88
N GLN A 427 -9.77 71.53 65.89
CA GLN A 427 -10.25 70.83 67.10
C GLN A 427 -9.37 69.64 67.46
N LEU A 428 -8.76 68.98 66.47
CA LEU A 428 -7.86 67.83 66.64
C LEU A 428 -6.48 68.08 66.00
N PRO A 429 -5.66 68.98 66.58
CA PRO A 429 -4.41 69.44 65.97
C PRO A 429 -3.29 68.39 65.98
N ALA A 430 -3.34 67.41 66.88
CA ALA A 430 -2.37 66.31 66.93
C ALA A 430 -2.59 65.33 65.77
N GLU A 431 -3.84 64.98 65.50
CA GLU A 431 -4.28 64.10 64.43
C GLU A 431 -4.06 64.77 63.06
N ALA A 432 -4.37 66.07 62.93
CA ALA A 432 -4.09 66.83 61.71
C ALA A 432 -2.60 66.90 61.38
N LYS A 433 -1.72 67.04 62.39
CA LYS A 433 -0.26 66.99 62.20
C LYS A 433 0.21 65.60 61.76
N ARG A 434 -0.34 64.53 62.35
CA ARG A 434 -0.05 63.15 61.94
C ARG A 434 -0.48 62.89 60.50
N PHE A 435 -1.69 63.32 60.15
CA PHE A 435 -2.19 63.23 58.79
C PHE A 435 -1.31 64.01 57.81
N ALA A 436 -0.88 65.24 58.12
CA ALA A 436 -0.01 66.02 57.25
C ALA A 436 1.40 65.41 57.04
N VAL A 437 1.90 64.60 57.97
CA VAL A 437 3.14 63.84 57.78
C VAL A 437 2.89 62.68 56.80
N TRP A 438 1.81 61.93 57.02
CA TRP A 438 1.43 60.82 56.15
C TRP A 438 1.07 61.27 54.72
N ASP A 439 0.36 62.38 54.60
CA ASP A 439 0.00 63.03 53.33
C ASP A 439 1.24 63.40 52.50
N ARG A 440 2.27 63.98 53.15
CA ARG A 440 3.55 64.27 52.50
C ARG A 440 4.31 63.01 52.08
N GLN A 441 4.18 61.92 52.84
CA GLN A 441 4.81 60.65 52.49
C GLN A 441 4.10 60.00 51.30
N ASN A 442 2.77 59.94 51.32
CA ASN A 442 1.95 59.43 50.23
C ASN A 442 2.16 60.23 48.94
N LEU A 443 2.25 61.57 49.02
CA LEU A 443 2.58 62.44 47.89
C LEU A 443 4.00 62.26 47.36
N ARG A 444 4.95 61.79 48.17
CA ARG A 444 6.31 61.45 47.72
C ARG A 444 6.35 60.10 47.02
N GLU A 445 5.64 59.11 47.55
CA GLU A 445 5.51 57.77 46.98
C GLU A 445 4.75 57.79 45.64
N ASN A 446 3.76 58.69 45.47
CA ASN A 446 3.02 58.87 44.22
C ASN A 446 3.67 59.82 43.18
N ASN A 447 4.77 60.51 43.51
CA ASN A 447 5.50 61.42 42.59
C ASN A 447 6.82 60.81 42.08
N VAL A 448 6.91 59.48 42.01
CA VAL A 448 8.05 58.79 41.40
C VAL A 448 8.03 59.01 39.88
N PRO A 449 9.17 59.19 39.18
CA PRO A 449 9.19 59.33 37.72
C PRO A 449 8.52 58.13 37.04
N ARG A 450 7.78 58.39 35.94
CA ARG A 450 6.94 57.41 35.19
C ARG A 450 7.63 56.07 34.88
N SER A 451 8.96 56.00 34.83
CA SER A 451 9.73 54.81 34.48
C SER A 451 9.93 53.76 35.59
N ARG A 452 9.39 53.94 36.81
CA ARG A 452 9.64 53.00 37.94
C ARG A 452 8.40 52.48 38.68
N HIS A 453 7.19 52.71 38.17
CA HIS A 453 5.99 52.26 38.90
C HIS A 453 5.81 50.74 38.93
N SER A 454 6.39 50.01 37.96
CA SER A 454 6.47 48.54 37.99
C SER A 454 7.46 48.00 39.03
N GLU A 455 8.44 48.78 39.47
CA GLU A 455 9.43 48.38 40.48
C GLU A 455 8.91 48.51 41.92
N LEU A 456 7.88 49.33 42.17
CA LEU A 456 7.33 49.56 43.52
C LEU A 456 6.63 48.32 44.12
N CYS A 457 6.19 47.37 43.29
CA CYS A 457 5.63 46.08 43.73
C CYS A 457 6.65 44.93 43.72
N GLY A 458 7.92 45.18 43.37
CA GLY A 458 8.90 44.15 42.98
C GLY A 458 9.74 43.52 44.09
N ASP A 459 9.75 44.04 45.32
CA ASP A 459 10.59 43.50 46.40
C ASP A 459 9.87 42.44 47.26
N VAL A 460 9.37 41.38 46.61
CA VAL A 460 9.09 40.11 47.27
C VAL A 460 9.98 39.07 46.63
N HIS A 461 11.13 38.81 47.26
CA HIS A 461 11.99 37.70 46.90
C HIS A 461 11.18 36.39 46.88
N LEU A 462 11.19 35.73 45.72
CA LEU A 462 10.79 34.33 45.49
C LEU A 462 11.54 33.37 46.42
#